data_AF-A0A1Q9PCZ7-F1
#
_entry.id   AF-A0A1Q9PCZ7-F1
#
_cell.length_a   1.000
_cell.length_b   1.000
_cell.length_c   1.000
_cell.angle_alpha   90.00
_cell.angle_beta   90.00
_cell.angle_gamma   90.00
#
_symmetry.space_group_name_H-M   'P 1'
#
loop_
_entity.id
_entity.type
_entity.pdbx_description
1 polymer ?
#
loop_
_entity_poly.entity_id
_entity_poly.type
_entity_poly.pdbx_seq_one_letter_code
_entity_poly.pdbx_strand_id
1 'polypeptide(L)'
;MARNRKLVNILGFVLGIGIAAVLMFVLGPLNASIDAPLKISGFLVGGFIVGFVGYKNDGIKISTFFSMALGVLGIILGVLITTGALAFLGDIETASEAIFGFVIATLGWVGGIFLIIAFIVAAVGFIITAAIGSAIGNLIWRDKEKEVEARGAYQVSQQAYQPVQTQPQVQPTQKQSSVFCSSCGTSNKREDTFCTNCGSKLGK
;
A
#
# COMPACT_ATOMS: atom_id res chain seq x y z
N MET A 1 10.58 -5.54 9.62
CA MET A 1 9.88 -4.31 9.18
C MET A 1 8.40 -4.50 8.77
N ALA A 2 7.86 -5.73 8.64
CA ALA A 2 6.46 -5.93 8.23
C ALA A 2 5.41 -5.60 9.32
N ARG A 3 5.79 -5.70 10.60
CA ARG A 3 4.89 -5.52 11.75
C ARG A 3 4.41 -4.07 11.91
N ASN A 4 5.27 -3.08 11.68
CA ASN A 4 4.91 -1.67 11.83
C ASN A 4 3.97 -1.17 10.71
N ARG A 5 4.02 -1.78 9.52
CA ARG A 5 3.11 -1.40 8.41
C ARG A 5 1.67 -1.79 8.67
N LYS A 6 1.44 -2.95 9.30
CA LYS A 6 0.09 -3.34 9.72
C LYS A 6 -0.47 -2.37 10.75
N LEU A 7 0.37 -1.89 11.66
CA LEU A 7 -0.06 -0.95 12.71
C LEU A 7 -0.46 0.42 12.12
N VAL A 8 0.29 0.95 11.16
CA VAL A 8 -0.05 2.24 10.51
C VAL A 8 -1.34 2.15 9.70
N ASN A 9 -1.56 1.03 8.98
CA ASN A 9 -2.80 0.84 8.22
C ASN A 9 -4.02 0.67 9.14
N ILE A 10 -3.87 -0.04 10.26
CA ILE A 10 -4.94 -0.19 11.25
C ILE A 10 -5.23 1.16 11.93
N LEU A 11 -4.20 1.92 12.29
CA LEU A 11 -4.38 3.22 12.93
C LEU A 11 -5.09 4.22 11.99
N GLY A 12 -4.72 4.24 10.70
CA GLY A 12 -5.40 5.05 9.69
C GLY A 12 -6.85 4.64 9.47
N PHE A 13 -7.15 3.34 9.49
CA PHE A 13 -8.52 2.84 9.37
C PHE A 13 -9.39 3.20 10.58
N VAL A 14 -8.85 3.07 11.80
CA VAL A 14 -9.55 3.42 13.05
C VAL A 14 -9.78 4.94 13.13
N LEU A 15 -8.80 5.76 12.76
CA LEU A 15 -8.98 7.23 12.68
C LEU A 15 -10.01 7.63 11.63
N GLY A 16 -10.01 6.99 10.46
CA GLY A 16 -10.97 7.26 9.40
C GLY A 16 -12.42 6.95 9.82
N ILE A 17 -12.64 5.79 10.45
CA ILE A 17 -13.95 5.42 11.00
C ILE A 17 -14.37 6.36 12.13
N GLY A 18 -13.43 6.72 13.02
CA GLY A 18 -13.70 7.64 14.12
C GLY A 18 -14.16 9.01 13.65
N ILE A 19 -13.49 9.58 12.65
CA ILE A 19 -13.86 10.89 12.08
C ILE A 19 -15.23 10.81 11.38
N ALA A 20 -15.51 9.75 10.62
CA ALA A 20 -16.81 9.56 9.98
C ALA A 20 -17.95 9.42 11.01
N ALA A 21 -17.73 8.69 12.10
CA ALA A 21 -18.70 8.52 13.18
C ALA A 21 -18.96 9.84 13.93
N VAL A 22 -17.91 10.62 14.21
CA VAL A 22 -18.04 11.95 14.84
C VAL A 22 -18.77 12.92 13.91
N LEU A 23 -18.49 12.91 12.60
CA LEU A 23 -19.24 13.72 11.65
C LEU A 23 -20.73 13.33 11.62
N MET A 24 -21.05 12.04 11.60
CA MET A 24 -22.44 11.59 11.62
C MET A 24 -23.15 11.93 12.93
N PHE A 25 -22.45 11.89 14.07
CA PHE A 25 -23.03 12.20 15.38
C PHE A 25 -23.22 13.71 15.60
N VAL A 26 -22.27 14.53 15.16
CA VAL A 26 -22.32 16.00 15.32
C VAL A 26 -23.26 16.64 14.30
N LEU A 27 -23.33 16.11 13.08
CA LEU A 27 -24.20 16.64 12.02
C LEU A 27 -25.59 15.98 11.98
N GLY A 28 -25.77 14.84 12.64
CA GLY A 28 -27.04 14.10 12.70
C GLY A 28 -28.23 14.92 13.20
N PRO A 29 -28.11 15.77 14.25
CA PRO A 29 -29.22 16.57 14.76
C PRO A 29 -29.64 17.72 13.83
N LEU A 30 -28.77 18.14 12.90
CA LEU A 30 -29.06 19.21 11.93
C LEU A 30 -29.81 18.69 10.69
N ASN A 31 -30.09 17.38 10.61
CA ASN A 31 -30.41 16.68 9.36
C ASN A 31 -31.84 16.14 9.28
N ALA A 32 -32.79 16.67 10.04
CA ALA A 32 -34.19 16.21 10.02
C ALA A 32 -34.99 16.66 8.77
N SER A 33 -34.42 17.41 7.82
CA SER A 33 -35.14 17.91 6.64
C SER A 33 -34.37 17.90 5.32
N ILE A 34 -33.27 17.14 5.21
CA ILE A 34 -32.50 17.06 3.94
C ILE A 34 -32.43 15.59 3.47
N ASP A 35 -33.44 15.20 2.69
CA ASP A 35 -33.58 13.86 2.14
C ASP A 35 -32.66 13.63 0.94
N ALA A 36 -31.76 12.64 1.08
CA ALA A 36 -30.99 11.91 0.05
C ALA A 36 -29.58 12.41 -0.38
N PRO A 37 -29.27 13.68 -0.73
CA PRO A 37 -28.00 14.00 -1.37
C PRO A 37 -26.81 14.01 -0.40
N LEU A 38 -27.03 14.23 0.90
CA LEU A 38 -25.94 14.33 1.89
C LEU A 38 -25.39 12.95 2.33
N LYS A 39 -26.15 11.86 2.15
CA LYS A 39 -25.66 10.50 2.44
C LYS A 39 -24.67 10.02 1.36
N ILE A 40 -24.82 10.52 0.14
CA ILE A 40 -23.95 10.20 -0.99
C ILE A 40 -22.57 10.85 -0.81
N SER A 41 -22.50 12.09 -0.29
CA SER A 41 -21.22 12.77 -0.08
C SER A 41 -20.33 12.06 0.96
N GLY A 42 -20.92 11.51 2.03
CA GLY A 42 -20.20 10.71 3.03
C GLY A 42 -19.59 9.42 2.46
N PHE A 43 -20.30 8.74 1.56
CA PHE A 43 -19.81 7.54 0.88
C PHE A 43 -18.66 7.84 -0.08
N LEU A 44 -18.73 8.99 -0.77
CA LEU A 44 -17.71 9.44 -1.72
C LEU A 44 -16.41 9.88 -1.01
N VAL A 45 -16.51 10.56 0.13
CA VAL A 45 -15.35 10.93 0.95
C VAL A 45 -14.69 9.69 1.58
N GLY A 46 -15.50 8.73 2.06
CA GLY A 46 -14.99 7.46 2.58
C GLY A 46 -14.26 6.63 1.53
N GLY A 47 -14.80 6.55 0.31
CA GLY A 47 -14.15 5.88 -0.82
C GLY A 47 -12.84 6.56 -1.24
N PHE A 48 -12.77 7.90 -1.18
CA PHE A 48 -11.57 8.68 -1.52
C PHE A 48 -10.40 8.37 -0.56
N ILE A 49 -10.67 8.31 0.75
CA ILE A 49 -9.64 8.04 1.77
C ILE A 49 -9.13 6.60 1.66
N VAL A 50 -10.02 5.62 1.43
CA VAL A 50 -9.64 4.21 1.25
C VAL A 50 -8.83 4.00 -0.05
N GLY A 51 -9.20 4.69 -1.13
CA GLY A 51 -8.47 4.64 -2.40
C GLY A 51 -7.07 5.23 -2.32
N PHE A 52 -6.87 6.28 -1.52
CA PHE A 52 -5.59 6.98 -1.40
C PHE A 52 -4.55 6.22 -0.57
N VAL A 53 -4.96 5.50 0.47
CA VAL A 53 -4.06 4.78 1.39
C VAL A 53 -3.67 3.39 0.86
N GLY A 54 -4.45 2.81 -0.07
CA GLY A 54 -4.28 1.43 -0.52
C GLY A 54 -3.26 1.18 -1.64
N TYR A 55 -3.04 2.12 -2.57
CA TYR A 55 -2.44 1.77 -3.87
C TYR A 55 -1.05 2.38 -4.12
N LYS A 56 -0.03 1.57 -3.85
CA LYS A 56 1.38 1.79 -4.15
C LYS A 56 1.57 1.84 -5.68
N ASN A 57 1.92 3.02 -6.20
CA ASN A 57 2.32 3.39 -7.58
C ASN A 57 1.25 3.81 -8.62
N ASP A 58 -0.01 3.36 -8.57
CA ASP A 58 -1.06 3.89 -9.48
C ASP A 58 -2.07 4.83 -8.80
N GLY A 59 -1.94 5.03 -7.49
CA GLY A 59 -2.88 5.83 -6.67
C GLY A 59 -3.04 7.28 -7.12
N ILE A 60 -2.02 7.90 -7.73
CA ILE A 60 -2.11 9.27 -8.28
C ILE A 60 -3.07 9.31 -9.48
N LYS A 61 -3.05 8.31 -10.36
CA LYS A 61 -3.93 8.29 -11.55
C LYS A 61 -5.38 8.06 -11.13
N ILE A 62 -5.61 7.13 -10.22
CA ILE A 62 -6.97 6.79 -9.75
C ILE A 62 -7.56 7.91 -8.91
N SER A 63 -6.79 8.54 -8.01
CA SER A 63 -7.28 9.68 -7.22
C SER A 63 -7.58 10.90 -8.09
N THR A 64 -6.80 11.15 -9.14
CA THR A 64 -7.07 12.21 -10.12
C THR A 64 -8.35 11.93 -10.91
N PHE A 65 -8.55 10.70 -11.38
CA PHE A 65 -9.80 10.29 -12.04
C PHE A 65 -11.02 10.44 -11.12
N PHE A 66 -10.91 10.03 -9.86
CA PHE A 66 -11.99 10.18 -8.88
C PHE A 66 -12.26 11.65 -8.53
N SER A 67 -11.21 12.48 -8.34
CA SER A 67 -11.35 13.91 -8.14
C SER A 67 -12.07 14.58 -9.31
N MET A 68 -11.70 14.22 -10.54
CA MET A 68 -12.33 14.75 -11.74
C MET A 68 -13.78 14.28 -11.88
N ALA A 69 -14.07 13.00 -11.62
CA ALA A 69 -15.42 12.45 -11.64
C ALA A 69 -16.33 13.10 -10.58
N LEU A 70 -15.81 13.34 -9.36
CA LEU A 70 -16.52 14.03 -8.29
C LEU A 70 -16.76 15.50 -8.60
N GLY A 71 -15.78 16.18 -9.21
CA GLY A 71 -15.94 17.55 -9.67
C GLY A 71 -17.03 17.67 -10.73
N VAL A 72 -17.03 16.77 -11.73
CA VAL A 72 -18.06 16.71 -12.77
C VAL A 72 -19.44 16.40 -12.16
N LEU A 73 -19.53 15.44 -11.23
CA LEU A 73 -20.78 15.14 -10.54
C LEU A 73 -21.31 16.33 -9.73
N GLY A 74 -20.43 17.07 -9.06
CA GLY A 74 -20.77 18.29 -8.33
C GLY A 74 -21.29 19.40 -9.24
N ILE A 75 -20.68 19.61 -10.41
CA ILE A 75 -21.16 20.56 -11.42
C ILE A 75 -22.54 20.14 -11.95
N ILE A 76 -22.73 18.86 -12.30
CA ILE A 76 -24.01 18.33 -12.79
C ILE A 76 -25.11 18.52 -11.74
N LEU A 77 -24.84 18.24 -10.47
CA LEU A 77 -25.79 18.46 -9.37
C LEU A 77 -26.08 19.96 -9.17
N GLY A 78 -25.08 20.83 -9.25
CA GLY A 78 -25.28 22.27 -9.18
C GLY A 78 -26.15 22.81 -10.32
N VAL A 79 -25.96 22.31 -11.54
CA VAL A 79 -26.81 22.63 -12.69
C VAL A 79 -28.23 22.08 -12.51
N LEU A 80 -28.40 20.85 -12.03
CA LEU A 80 -29.71 20.26 -11.75
C LEU A 80 -30.48 21.00 -10.66
N ILE A 81 -29.81 21.48 -9.62
CA ILE A 81 -30.44 22.29 -8.56
C ILE A 81 -30.87 23.64 -9.12
N THR A 82 -30.03 24.29 -9.94
CA THR A 82 -30.35 25.60 -10.53
C THR A 82 -31.44 25.52 -11.61
N THR A 83 -31.44 24.47 -12.44
CA THR A 83 -32.50 24.27 -13.46
C THR A 83 -33.78 23.68 -12.87
N GLY A 84 -33.68 22.83 -11.84
CA GLY A 84 -34.82 22.33 -11.06
C GLY A 84 -35.52 23.43 -10.28
N ALA A 85 -34.78 24.42 -9.78
CA ALA A 85 -35.36 25.63 -9.20
C ALA A 85 -36.13 26.48 -10.24
N LEU A 86 -35.76 26.41 -11.53
CA LEU A 86 -36.49 27.07 -12.61
C LEU A 86 -37.83 26.40 -12.92
N ALA A 87 -37.93 25.07 -12.73
CA ALA A 87 -39.19 24.34 -12.88
C ALA A 87 -40.20 24.65 -11.75
N PHE A 88 -39.74 25.18 -10.62
CA PHE A 88 -40.58 25.66 -9.52
C PHE A 88 -41.20 27.04 -9.77
N LEU A 89 -40.88 27.71 -10.88
CA LEU A 89 -41.47 29.01 -11.26
C LEU A 89 -42.69 28.89 -12.18
N GLY A 90 -43.20 27.66 -12.42
CA GLY A 90 -44.47 27.46 -13.10
C GLY A 90 -45.61 27.87 -12.19
N ASP A 91 -46.28 28.97 -12.56
CA ASP A 91 -47.39 29.64 -11.86
C ASP A 91 -46.97 30.58 -10.71
N ILE A 92 -46.31 31.68 -11.07
CA ILE A 92 -46.13 32.85 -10.21
C ILE A 92 -47.44 33.64 -10.16
N GLU A 93 -48.35 33.28 -9.27
CA GLU A 93 -49.62 34.00 -9.11
C GLU A 93 -49.46 35.28 -8.27
N THR A 94 -48.38 35.38 -7.47
CA THR A 94 -48.18 36.51 -6.55
C THR A 94 -46.82 37.20 -6.68
N ALA A 95 -46.81 38.54 -6.50
CA ALA A 95 -45.58 39.34 -6.50
C ALA A 95 -44.59 38.91 -5.40
N SER A 96 -45.08 38.34 -4.29
CA SER A 96 -44.25 37.79 -3.22
C SER A 96 -43.42 36.59 -3.68
N GLU A 97 -43.99 35.68 -4.46
CA GLU A 97 -43.27 34.48 -4.94
C GLU A 97 -42.15 34.85 -5.91
N ALA A 98 -42.36 35.85 -6.76
CA ALA A 98 -41.32 36.37 -7.66
C ALA A 98 -40.11 36.93 -6.88
N ILE A 99 -40.37 37.68 -5.80
CA ILE A 99 -39.31 38.26 -4.97
C ILE A 99 -38.55 37.16 -4.22
N PHE A 100 -39.25 36.18 -3.63
CA PHE A 100 -38.60 35.06 -2.95
C PHE A 100 -37.78 34.20 -3.91
N GLY A 101 -38.28 33.94 -5.12
CA GLY A 101 -37.54 33.22 -6.15
C GLY A 101 -36.23 33.92 -6.54
N PHE A 102 -36.27 35.25 -6.72
CA PHE A 102 -35.07 36.03 -7.03
C PHE A 102 -34.04 36.00 -5.89
N VAL A 103 -34.49 36.13 -4.64
CA VAL A 103 -33.60 36.07 -3.47
C VAL A 103 -32.94 34.70 -3.35
N ILE A 104 -33.70 33.61 -3.47
CA ILE A 104 -33.16 32.24 -3.40
C ILE A 104 -32.20 31.97 -4.55
N ALA A 105 -32.52 32.40 -5.77
CA ALA A 105 -31.63 32.24 -6.93
C ALA A 105 -30.29 32.99 -6.72
N THR A 106 -30.35 34.21 -6.20
CA THR A 106 -29.15 35.01 -5.90
C THR A 106 -28.32 34.37 -4.80
N LEU A 107 -28.93 33.92 -3.70
CA LEU A 107 -28.25 33.21 -2.62
C LEU A 107 -27.63 31.89 -3.10
N GLY A 108 -28.32 31.16 -3.98
CA GLY A 108 -27.79 29.95 -4.61
C GLY A 108 -26.56 30.22 -5.46
N TRP A 109 -26.57 31.30 -6.24
CA TRP A 109 -25.41 31.74 -7.03
C TRP A 109 -24.21 32.10 -6.14
N VAL A 110 -24.45 32.91 -5.10
CA VAL A 110 -23.41 33.29 -4.14
C VAL A 110 -22.83 32.05 -3.44
N GLY A 111 -23.69 31.15 -2.95
CA GLY A 111 -23.27 29.89 -2.33
C GLY A 111 -22.48 28.99 -3.28
N GLY A 112 -22.88 28.92 -4.55
CA GLY A 112 -22.17 28.20 -5.60
C GLY A 112 -20.75 28.74 -5.81
N ILE A 113 -20.57 30.06 -5.87
CA ILE A 113 -19.25 30.70 -6.00
C ILE A 113 -18.37 30.34 -4.79
N PHE A 114 -18.89 30.42 -3.57
CA PHE A 114 -18.14 30.05 -2.37
C PHE A 114 -17.69 28.58 -2.39
N LEU A 115 -18.54 27.66 -2.84
CA LEU A 115 -18.18 26.26 -3.00
C LEU A 115 -17.07 26.05 -4.03
N ILE A 116 -17.12 26.76 -5.16
CA ILE A 116 -16.08 26.70 -6.19
C ILE A 116 -14.75 27.21 -5.62
N ILE A 117 -14.76 28.34 -4.91
CA ILE A 117 -13.55 28.89 -4.27
C ILE A 117 -12.99 27.90 -3.25
N ALA A 118 -13.83 27.34 -2.39
CA ALA A 118 -13.41 26.34 -1.40
C ALA A 118 -12.79 25.10 -2.07
N PHE A 119 -13.35 24.64 -3.18
CA PHE A 119 -12.81 23.53 -3.96
C PHE A 119 -11.44 23.86 -4.57
N ILE A 120 -11.27 25.06 -5.12
CA ILE A 120 -9.98 25.52 -5.66
C ILE A 120 -8.92 25.56 -4.55
N VAL A 121 -9.25 26.13 -3.39
CA VAL A 121 -8.33 26.19 -2.24
C VAL A 121 -7.94 24.79 -1.79
N ALA A 122 -8.89 23.87 -1.70
CA ALA A 122 -8.63 22.48 -1.34
C ALA A 122 -7.73 21.78 -2.37
N ALA A 123 -8.00 21.97 -3.67
CA ALA A 123 -7.20 21.41 -4.75
C ALA A 123 -5.76 21.94 -4.73
N VAL A 124 -5.58 23.25 -4.54
CA VAL A 124 -4.25 23.87 -4.43
C VAL A 124 -3.51 23.35 -3.19
N GLY A 125 -4.17 23.29 -2.03
CA GLY A 125 -3.59 22.74 -0.81
C GLY A 125 -3.15 21.28 -0.95
N PHE A 126 -3.95 20.49 -1.68
CA PHE A 126 -3.62 19.10 -1.99
C PHE A 126 -2.39 18.99 -2.91
N ILE A 127 -2.31 19.80 -3.97
CA ILE A 127 -1.15 19.83 -4.88
C ILE A 127 0.13 20.18 -4.12
N ILE A 128 0.07 21.20 -3.25
CA ILE A 128 1.21 21.61 -2.42
C ILE A 128 1.64 20.48 -1.49
N THR A 129 0.69 19.84 -0.81
CA THR A 129 0.96 18.73 0.11
C THR A 129 1.58 17.53 -0.62
N ALA A 130 1.09 17.21 -1.82
CA ALA A 130 1.64 16.14 -2.65
C ALA A 130 3.07 16.45 -3.11
N ALA A 131 3.37 17.70 -3.48
CA ALA A 131 4.72 18.13 -3.84
C ALA A 131 5.71 17.99 -2.67
N ILE A 132 5.30 18.42 -1.47
CA ILE A 132 6.10 18.26 -0.25
C ILE A 132 6.31 16.77 0.07
N GLY A 133 5.26 15.96 -0.01
CA GLY A 133 5.34 14.52 0.21
C GLY A 133 6.29 13.82 -0.75
N SER A 134 6.28 14.21 -2.03
CA SER A 134 7.20 13.70 -3.05
C SER A 134 8.65 14.05 -2.74
N ALA A 135 8.92 15.31 -2.35
CA ALA A 135 10.26 15.77 -2.01
C ALA A 135 10.83 15.00 -0.80
N ILE A 136 10.04 14.84 0.27
CA ILE A 136 10.46 14.10 1.46
C ILE A 136 10.65 12.61 1.15
N GLY A 137 9.75 12.02 0.37
CA GLY A 137 9.85 10.61 -0.04
C GLY A 137 11.14 10.31 -0.79
N ASN A 138 11.56 11.21 -1.68
CA ASN A 138 12.80 11.07 -2.44
C ASN A 138 14.04 11.07 -1.53
N LEU A 139 14.07 11.95 -0.52
CA LEU A 139 15.19 12.00 0.44
C LEU A 139 15.31 10.68 1.23
N ILE A 140 14.20 10.15 1.73
CA ILE A 140 14.19 8.91 2.52
C ILE A 140 14.57 7.69 1.68
N TRP A 141 14.09 7.63 0.43
CA TRP A 141 14.34 6.47 -0.44
C TRP A 141 15.81 6.42 -0.90
N ARG A 142 16.43 7.58 -1.14
CA ARG A 142 17.85 7.67 -1.51
C ARG A 142 18.79 7.05 -0.47
N ASP A 143 18.48 7.23 0.81
CA ASP A 143 19.31 6.68 1.89
C ASP A 143 19.15 5.15 1.98
N LYS A 144 17.93 4.64 1.70
CA LYS A 144 17.65 3.20 1.68
C LYS A 144 18.35 2.49 0.51
N GLU A 145 18.40 3.10 -0.67
CA GLU A 145 19.11 2.51 -1.81
C GLU A 145 20.60 2.35 -1.53
N LYS A 146 21.23 3.36 -0.93
CA LYS A 146 22.65 3.27 -0.51
C LYS A 146 22.88 2.17 0.53
N GLU A 147 21.97 1.99 1.48
CA GLU A 147 22.06 0.88 2.45
C GLU A 147 21.98 -0.49 1.77
N VAL A 148 21.11 -0.64 0.76
CA VAL A 148 20.93 -1.91 0.03
C VAL A 148 22.13 -2.18 -0.88
N GLU A 149 22.65 -1.18 -1.57
CA GLU A 149 23.85 -1.28 -2.39
C GLU A 149 25.08 -1.63 -1.54
N ALA A 150 25.25 -0.99 -0.38
CA ALA A 150 26.31 -1.32 0.57
C ALA A 150 26.20 -2.77 1.09
N ARG A 151 24.98 -3.27 1.35
CA ARG A 151 24.76 -4.68 1.75
C ARG A 151 25.00 -5.65 0.60
N GLY A 152 24.60 -5.32 -0.63
CA GLY A 152 24.85 -6.12 -1.82
C GLY A 152 26.34 -6.22 -2.15
N ALA A 153 27.05 -5.09 -2.09
CA ALA A 153 28.51 -5.05 -2.24
C ALA A 153 29.22 -5.89 -1.16
N TYR A 154 28.72 -5.87 0.08
CA TYR A 154 29.25 -6.73 1.16
C TYR A 154 28.99 -8.22 0.89
N GLN A 155 27.80 -8.59 0.39
CA GLN A 155 27.50 -9.99 0.03
C GLN A 155 28.39 -10.53 -1.11
N VAL A 156 28.63 -9.72 -2.15
CA VAL A 156 29.53 -10.11 -3.26
C VAL A 156 30.97 -10.32 -2.76
N SER A 157 31.44 -9.47 -1.83
CA SER A 157 32.77 -9.64 -1.23
C SER A 157 32.90 -10.90 -0.36
N GLN A 158 31.83 -11.36 0.28
CA GLN A 158 31.85 -12.57 1.11
C GLN A 158 31.81 -13.86 0.27
N GLN A 159 31.14 -13.86 -0.88
CA GLN A 159 31.16 -15.01 -1.78
C GLN A 159 32.52 -15.25 -2.44
N ALA A 160 33.34 -14.19 -2.59
CA ALA A 160 34.73 -14.34 -3.04
C ALA A 160 35.67 -14.94 -1.97
N TYR A 161 35.27 -14.94 -0.70
CA TYR A 161 36.00 -15.56 0.42
C TYR A 161 35.25 -16.79 0.95
N GLN A 162 34.64 -17.60 0.08
CA GLN A 162 34.31 -18.97 0.49
C GLN A 162 35.61 -19.79 0.45
N PRO A 163 36.16 -20.24 1.60
CA PRO A 163 37.22 -21.21 1.58
C PRO A 163 36.70 -22.45 0.87
N VAL A 164 37.40 -22.86 -0.20
CA VAL A 164 37.09 -24.07 -0.98
C VAL A 164 36.99 -25.24 -0.01
N GLN A 165 35.77 -25.64 0.33
CA GLN A 165 35.54 -26.87 1.06
C GLN A 165 35.80 -28.01 0.08
N THR A 166 36.94 -28.66 0.23
CA THR A 166 37.26 -29.92 -0.44
C THR A 166 36.26 -30.98 0.07
N GLN A 167 35.11 -31.11 -0.60
CA GLN A 167 34.19 -32.21 -0.37
C GLN A 167 34.82 -33.50 -0.91
N PRO A 168 35.01 -34.55 -0.08
CA PRO A 168 35.44 -35.84 -0.55
C PRO A 168 34.34 -36.42 -1.45
N GLN A 169 34.63 -36.58 -2.74
CA GLN A 169 33.77 -37.36 -3.63
C GLN A 169 33.74 -38.81 -3.15
N VAL A 170 32.58 -39.24 -2.66
CA VAL A 170 32.32 -40.64 -2.35
C VAL A 170 32.17 -41.39 -3.68
N GLN A 171 33.27 -42.01 -4.12
CA GLN A 171 33.26 -43.00 -5.18
C GLN A 171 32.46 -44.23 -4.72
N PRO A 172 31.61 -44.82 -5.59
CA PRO A 172 30.83 -46.00 -5.24
C PRO A 172 31.76 -47.19 -4.94
N THR A 173 31.65 -47.66 -3.71
CA THR A 173 32.38 -48.77 -3.10
C THR A 173 32.36 -50.02 -4.00
N GLN A 174 33.49 -50.32 -4.65
CA GLN A 174 33.79 -51.70 -5.00
C GLN A 174 34.02 -52.46 -3.70
N LYS A 175 33.24 -53.51 -3.49
CA LYS A 175 33.29 -54.44 -2.36
C LYS A 175 34.64 -55.17 -2.36
N GLN A 176 35.71 -54.51 -1.90
CA GLN A 176 37.02 -55.13 -1.71
C GLN A 176 36.90 -56.15 -0.58
N SER A 177 37.04 -57.43 -0.93
CA SER A 177 37.10 -58.55 0.00
C SER A 177 38.25 -58.33 0.99
N SER A 178 37.95 -58.18 2.28
CA SER A 178 38.94 -58.15 3.35
C SER A 178 39.34 -59.57 3.78
N VAL A 179 40.59 -59.76 4.20
CA VAL A 179 41.11 -61.00 4.79
C VAL A 179 41.48 -60.75 6.24
N PHE A 180 41.16 -61.68 7.14
CA PHE A 180 41.52 -61.56 8.55
C PHE A 180 42.87 -62.24 8.81
N CYS A 181 43.73 -61.58 9.58
CA CYS A 181 45.01 -62.13 10.00
C CYS A 181 44.78 -63.30 10.98
N SER A 182 45.35 -64.47 10.69
CA SER A 182 45.26 -65.64 11.57
C SER A 182 46.05 -65.50 12.86
N SER A 183 47.04 -64.60 12.93
CA SER A 183 47.87 -64.39 14.12
C SER A 183 47.28 -63.41 15.13
N CYS A 184 46.56 -62.38 14.68
CA CYS A 184 46.04 -61.32 15.56
C CYS A 184 44.59 -60.90 15.30
N GLY A 185 43.91 -61.51 14.32
CA GLY A 185 42.50 -61.25 14.01
C GLY A 185 42.22 -59.91 13.31
N THR A 186 43.23 -59.12 12.95
CA THR A 186 43.02 -57.82 12.28
C THR A 186 42.51 -58.01 10.86
N SER A 187 41.52 -57.20 10.46
CA SER A 187 41.02 -57.13 9.08
C SER A 187 42.01 -56.36 8.21
N ASN A 188 42.52 -57.00 7.16
CA ASN A 188 43.44 -56.42 6.20
C ASN A 188 42.83 -56.50 4.79
N LYS A 189 43.35 -55.71 3.85
CA LYS A 189 42.89 -55.80 2.46
C LYS A 189 43.44 -57.08 1.83
N ARG A 190 42.69 -57.74 0.94
CA ARG A 190 43.17 -58.96 0.26
C ARG A 190 44.45 -58.76 -0.56
N GLU A 191 44.77 -57.53 -0.95
CA GLU A 191 46.00 -57.19 -1.66
C GLU A 191 47.24 -57.17 -0.75
N ASP A 192 47.07 -56.95 0.56
CA ASP A 192 48.18 -56.89 1.51
C ASP A 192 48.87 -58.26 1.64
N THR A 193 50.20 -58.26 1.71
CA THR A 193 51.01 -59.48 1.87
C THR A 193 51.33 -59.74 3.35
N PHE A 194 51.31 -58.69 4.17
CA PHE A 194 51.59 -58.71 5.60
C PHE A 194 50.49 -57.97 6.36
N CYS A 195 50.22 -58.40 7.59
CA CYS A 195 49.25 -57.76 8.47
C CYS A 195 49.75 -56.37 8.88
N THR A 196 48.91 -55.34 8.73
CA THR A 196 49.25 -53.95 9.09
C THR A 196 49.42 -53.73 10.58
N ASN A 197 48.92 -54.65 11.42
CA ASN A 197 48.99 -54.54 12.88
C ASN A 197 50.21 -55.28 13.46
N CYS A 198 50.38 -56.57 13.11
CA CYS A 198 51.41 -57.41 13.74
C CYS A 198 52.56 -57.82 12.81
N GLY A 199 52.52 -57.45 11.52
CA GLY A 199 53.56 -57.77 10.54
C GLY A 199 53.62 -59.23 10.10
N SER A 200 52.74 -60.11 10.60
CA SER A 200 52.73 -61.52 10.16
C SER A 200 52.25 -61.65 8.71
N LYS A 201 52.78 -62.63 7.99
CA LYS A 201 52.41 -62.87 6.59
C LYS A 201 50.96 -63.34 6.52
N LEU A 202 50.16 -62.67 5.69
CA LEU A 202 48.77 -63.06 5.49
C LEU A 202 48.73 -64.34 4.65
N GLY A 203 48.22 -65.43 5.23
CA GLY A 203 47.97 -66.68 4.51
C GLY A 203 46.78 -66.48 3.58
N LYS A 204 47.05 -66.12 2.33
CA LYS A 204 46.06 -66.12 1.26
C LYS A 204 45.87 -67.53 0.73
#